data_AF-A0A971QYJ2-F1
#
_entry.id   AF-A0A971QYJ2-F1
#
_cell.length_a   1.000
_cell.length_b   1.000
_cell.length_c   1.000
_cell.angle_alpha   90.00
_cell.angle_beta   90.00
_cell.angle_gamma   90.00
#
_symmetry.space_group_name_H-M   'P 1'
#
loop_
_entity.id
_entity.type
_entity.pdbx_description
1 polymer ?
#
loop_
_entity_poly.entity_id
_entity_poly.type
_entity_poly.pdbx_seq_one_letter_code
_entity_poly.pdbx_strand_id
1 'polypeptide(L)'
;MFERYSELIYAEAATMRGFMDLLMKPRNTGIPWTNEEIGALRCSIRHLARYVPCLAIFLLPFGSLLLPAMAEFLDRRRSTERG
;
A
#
# COMPACT_ATOMS: atom_id res chain seq x y z
N MET A 1 6.31 -20.06 -8.51
CA MET A 1 6.44 -18.80 -9.28
C MET A 1 6.39 -17.57 -8.36
N PHE A 2 5.43 -17.47 -7.41
CA PHE A 2 5.29 -16.33 -6.48
C PHE A 2 6.50 -16.08 -5.55
N GLU A 3 7.16 -17.13 -5.05
CA GLU A 3 8.38 -17.04 -4.21
C GLU A 3 9.45 -16.09 -4.81
N ARG A 4 9.63 -16.12 -6.14
CA ARG A 4 10.68 -15.35 -6.83
C ARG A 4 10.39 -13.84 -6.89
N TYR A 5 9.13 -13.44 -6.78
CA TYR A 5 8.72 -12.03 -6.77
C TYR A 5 8.56 -11.47 -5.36
N SER A 6 8.52 -12.34 -4.34
CA SER A 6 8.39 -11.93 -2.94
C SER A 6 9.56 -11.03 -2.53
N GLU A 7 10.80 -11.43 -2.84
CA GLU A 7 12.03 -10.66 -2.60
C GLU A 7 12.00 -9.29 -3.26
N LEU A 8 11.51 -9.20 -4.50
CA LEU A 8 11.39 -7.93 -5.22
C LEU A 8 10.35 -7.02 -4.57
N ILE A 9 9.22 -7.57 -4.14
CA ILE A 9 8.17 -6.83 -3.43
C ILE A 9 8.67 -6.37 -2.05
N TYR A 10 9.40 -7.22 -1.32
CA TYR A 10 9.98 -6.87 -0.02
C TYR A 10 11.09 -5.84 -0.15
N ALA A 11 11.94 -5.92 -1.19
CA ALA A 11 12.95 -4.91 -1.49
C ALA A 11 12.30 -3.55 -1.83
N GLU A 12 11.24 -3.54 -2.65
CA GLU A 12 10.48 -2.32 -2.94
C GLU A 12 9.79 -1.76 -1.68
N ALA A 13 9.25 -2.64 -0.84
CA ALA A 13 8.64 -2.27 0.44
C ALA A 13 9.68 -1.76 1.47
N ALA A 14 10.92 -2.25 1.42
CA ALA A 14 12.02 -1.74 2.25
C ALA A 14 12.36 -0.29 1.90
N THR A 15 12.24 0.10 0.63
CA THR A 15 12.36 1.49 0.18
C THR A 15 11.26 2.39 0.79
N MET A 16 10.12 1.80 1.18
CA MET A 16 9.01 2.47 1.87
C MET A 16 9.08 2.36 3.40
N ARG A 17 10.12 1.75 3.99
CA ARG A 17 10.18 1.46 5.43
C ARG A 17 10.15 2.72 6.29
N GLY A 18 10.80 3.81 5.86
CA GLY A 18 10.74 5.12 6.53
C GLY A 18 9.45 5.91 6.28
N PHE A 19 8.69 5.58 5.23
CA PHE A 19 7.41 6.22 4.95
C PHE A 19 6.37 5.86 6.02
N MET A 20 6.31 4.59 6.43
CA MET A 20 5.33 4.15 7.42
C MET A 20 5.59 4.79 8.79
N ASP A 21 6.85 4.87 9.23
CA ASP A 21 7.21 5.54 10.48
C ASP A 21 6.82 7.01 10.47
N LEU A 22 7.09 7.70 9.35
CA LEU A 22 6.74 9.11 9.19
C LEU A 22 5.23 9.32 9.10
N LEU A 23 4.51 8.44 8.42
CA LEU A 23 3.05 8.47 8.31
C LEU A 23 2.39 8.25 9.68
N MET A 24 2.96 7.35 10.49
CA MET A 24 2.44 7.01 11.81
C MET A 24 2.88 7.97 12.91
N LYS A 25 3.86 8.86 12.67
CA LYS A 25 4.39 9.81 13.66
C LYS A 25 3.28 10.58 14.39
N PRO A 26 2.35 11.31 13.76
CA PRO A 26 1.36 12.07 14.52
C PRO A 26 0.40 11.19 15.31
N ARG A 27 0.13 9.98 14.83
CA ARG A 27 -0.70 9.00 15.54
C ARG A 27 0.01 8.45 16.78
N ASN A 28 1.30 8.15 16.66
CA ASN A 28 2.07 7.48 17.70
C ASN A 28 2.63 8.47 18.74
N THR A 29 2.96 9.70 18.34
CA THR A 29 3.61 10.70 19.22
C THR A 29 2.75 11.93 19.50
N GLY A 30 1.65 12.14 18.78
CA GLY A 30 0.81 13.35 18.89
C GLY A 30 1.44 14.61 18.30
N ILE A 31 2.63 14.52 17.72
CA ILE A 31 3.37 15.67 17.15
C ILE A 31 2.96 15.83 15.68
N PRO A 32 2.55 17.04 15.24
CA PRO A 32 2.21 17.28 13.84
C PRO A 32 3.43 17.14 12.93
N TRP A 33 3.18 16.91 11.65
CA TRP A 33 4.25 16.90 10.66
C TRP A 33 4.83 18.30 10.46
N THR A 34 6.15 18.35 10.28
CA THR A 34 6.85 19.52 9.75
C THR A 34 6.67 19.63 8.23
N ASN A 35 6.98 20.79 7.65
CA ASN A 35 6.81 21.00 6.21
C ASN A 35 7.73 20.10 5.38
N GLU A 36 8.93 19.83 5.90
CA GLU A 36 9.93 18.94 5.32
C GLU A 36 9.40 17.49 5.28
N GLU A 37 8.79 17.06 6.37
CA GLU A 37 8.16 15.73 6.49
C GLU A 37 6.96 15.55 5.56
N ILE A 38 6.13 16.60 5.40
CA ILE A 38 5.03 16.60 4.43
C ILE A 38 5.58 16.49 3.00
N GLY A 39 6.70 17.16 2.71
CA GLY A 39 7.40 17.05 1.43
C GLY A 39 7.85 15.62 1.13
N ALA A 40 8.48 14.97 2.12
CA ALA A 40 8.90 13.57 2.02
C ALA A 40 7.70 12.62 1.82
N LEU A 41 6.63 12.77 2.61
CA LEU A 41 5.39 11.99 2.46
C LEU A 41 4.78 12.15 1.07
N ARG A 42 4.70 13.38 0.54
CA ARG A 42 4.16 13.65 -0.79
C ARG A 42 4.99 12.98 -1.88
N CYS A 43 6.32 13.00 -1.77
CA CYS A 43 7.21 12.32 -2.71
C CYS A 43 6.95 10.81 -2.72
N SER A 44 6.90 10.18 -1.54
CA SER A 44 6.62 8.75 -1.39
C SER A 44 5.22 8.35 -1.89
N ILE A 45 4.19 9.14 -1.58
CA ILE A 45 2.82 8.91 -2.06
C ILE A 45 2.76 9.05 -3.58
N ARG A 46 3.46 10.02 -4.17
CA ARG A 46 3.50 10.17 -5.63
C ARG A 46 4.24 9.01 -6.31
N HIS A 47 5.26 8.47 -5.66
CA HIS A 47 5.91 7.23 -6.09
C HIS A 47 4.91 6.07 -6.09
N LEU A 48 4.14 5.92 -5.01
CA LEU A 48 3.11 4.88 -4.87
C LEU A 48 1.95 5.07 -5.86
N ALA A 49 1.57 6.32 -6.12
CA ALA A 49 0.47 6.67 -7.03
C ALA A 49 0.72 6.24 -8.48
N ARG A 50 1.98 5.99 -8.88
CA ARG A 50 2.30 5.43 -10.20
C ARG A 50 1.81 3.99 -10.39
N TYR A 51 1.57 3.26 -9.29
CA TYR A 51 1.01 1.89 -9.31
C TYR A 51 -0.51 1.87 -9.17
N VAL A 52 -1.13 3.02 -8.84
CA VAL A 52 -2.58 3.21 -8.71
C VAL A 52 -3.38 3.17 -10.04
N PRO A 53 -2.82 3.37 -11.26
CA PRO A 53 -3.61 3.29 -12.49
C PRO A 53 -4.39 1.98 -12.64
N CYS A 54 -3.88 0.88 -12.10
CA CYS A 54 -4.59 -0.41 -12.07
C CYS A 54 -5.90 -0.35 -11.25
N LEU A 55 -5.95 0.48 -10.20
CA LEU A 55 -7.15 0.65 -9.38
C LEU A 55 -8.23 1.49 -10.09
N ALA A 56 -7.88 2.31 -11.09
CA ALA A 56 -8.86 3.07 -11.86
C ALA A 56 -9.82 2.17 -12.66
N ILE A 57 -9.42 0.92 -12.96
CA ILE A 57 -10.28 -0.09 -13.57
C ILE A 57 -11.53 -0.37 -12.71
N PHE A 58 -11.41 -0.27 -11.38
CA PHE A 58 -12.54 -0.44 -10.47
C PHE A 58 -13.56 0.71 -10.53
N LEU A 59 -13.18 1.86 -11.09
CA LEU A 59 -14.05 3.04 -11.26
C LEU A 59 -14.89 2.95 -12.55
N LEU A 60 -14.57 2.04 -13.46
CA LEU A 60 -15.37 1.77 -14.66
C LEU A 60 -16.71 1.15 -14.27
N PRO A 61 -17.78 1.31 -15.08
CA PRO A 61 -19.10 0.76 -14.78
C PRO A 61 -19.12 -0.77 -14.57
N PHE A 62 -18.11 -1.48 -15.05
CA PHE A 62 -17.92 -2.93 -14.86
C PHE A 62 -16.82 -3.29 -13.84
N GLY A 63 -16.19 -2.30 -13.21
CA GLY A 63 -15.12 -2.51 -12.23
C GLY A 63 -15.57 -3.29 -11.00
N SER A 64 -16.85 -3.23 -10.66
CA SER A 64 -17.47 -3.99 -9.57
C SER A 64 -17.46 -5.51 -9.81
N LEU A 65 -17.38 -5.97 -11.06
CA LEU A 65 -17.28 -7.40 -11.39
C LEU A 65 -15.94 -8.01 -10.93
N LEU A 66 -14.92 -7.18 -10.70
CA LEU A 66 -13.63 -7.61 -10.16
C LEU A 66 -13.62 -7.66 -8.62
N LEU A 67 -14.64 -7.13 -7.94
CA LEU A 67 -14.72 -7.12 -6.48
C LEU A 67 -14.77 -8.51 -5.86
N PRO A 68 -15.51 -9.51 -6.39
CA PRO A 68 -15.50 -10.87 -5.85
C PRO A 68 -14.10 -11.49 -5.89
N ALA A 69 -13.37 -11.31 -6.99
CA ALA A 69 -11.99 -11.80 -7.12
C ALA A 69 -11.04 -11.11 -6.13
N MET A 70 -11.22 -9.79 -5.93
CA MET A 70 -10.46 -9.03 -4.93
C MET A 70 -10.79 -9.47 -3.49
N ALA A 71 -12.08 -9.71 -3.21
CA ALA A 71 -12.55 -10.17 -1.91
C ALA A 71 -11.98 -11.55 -1.59
N GLU A 72 -11.98 -12.48 -2.55
CA GLU A 72 -11.39 -13.81 -2.37
C GLU A 72 -9.88 -13.74 -2.08
N PHE A 73 -9.15 -12.86 -2.78
CA PHE A 73 -7.71 -12.65 -2.51
C PHE A 73 -7.45 -12.08 -1.11
N LEU A 74 -8.25 -11.11 -0.68
CA LEU A 74 -8.16 -10.50 0.66
C LEU A 74 -8.52 -11.51 1.76
N ASP A 75 -9.50 -12.37 1.52
CA ASP A 75 -9.96 -13.35 2.50
C ASP A 75 -8.93 -14.46 2.71
N ARG A 76 -8.29 -14.92 1.63
CA ARG A 76 -7.17 -15.88 1.68
C ARG A 76 -6.02 -15.44 2.59
N ARG A 77 -5.73 -14.13 2.68
CA ARG A 77 -4.68 -13.61 3.58
C ARG A 77 -5.08 -13.70 5.06
N ARG A 78 -6.37 -13.49 5.36
CA ARG A 78 -6.90 -13.57 6.72
C ARG A 78 -7.03 -15.00 7.21
N SER A 79 -7.24 -15.97 6.31
CA SER A 79 -7.28 -17.38 6.65
C SER A 79 -5.93 -17.92 7.13
N THR A 80 -4.80 -17.33 6.69
CA THR A 80 -3.44 -17.75 7.09
C THR A 80 -3.07 -17.31 8.51
N GLU A 81 -3.67 -16.26 9.07
CA GLU A 81 -3.39 -15.78 10.44
C GLU A 81 -4.18 -16.52 11.54
N ARG A 82 -5.13 -17.40 11.17
CA ARG A 82 -5.96 -18.19 12.11
C ARG A 82 -5.69 -19.70 12.07
N GLY A 83 -4.61 -20.13 11.40
CA GLY A 83 -4.17 -21.53 11.32
C GLY A 83 -3.04 -21.84 12.28
#